data_AF-A0A7J6SHC6-F1
#
_entry.id   AF-A0A7J6SHC6-F1
#
_cell.length_a   1.000
_cell.length_b   1.000
_cell.length_c   1.000
_cell.angle_alpha   90.00
_cell.angle_beta   90.00
_cell.angle_gamma   90.00
#
_symmetry.space_group_name_H-M   'P 1'
#
loop_
_entity.id
_entity.type
_entity.pdbx_description
1 polymer ?
#
loop_
_entity_poly.entity_id
_entity_poly.type
_entity_poly.pdbx_seq_one_letter_code
_entity_poly.pdbx_strand_id
1 'polypeptide(L)'
;PPPPPIIDEANKVREPYQMHAAVVELIALDDANIKYSTAQNWHSGSQVDGDEWSGGVLNLVTKRGQCRGRNSRITWTQVESSVGEFYSVTLTSNTQEADTGTKMIHIGDNTK
;
A
#
# COMPACT_ATOMS: atom_id res chain seq x y z
N PRO A 1 18.50 -5.75 -7.57
CA PRO A 1 19.39 -4.60 -7.27
C PRO A 1 18.59 -3.32 -7.57
N PRO A 2 18.66 -2.27 -6.75
CA PRO A 2 18.05 -1.00 -7.10
C PRO A 2 18.65 -0.48 -8.42
N PRO A 3 17.88 0.27 -9.23
CA PRO A 3 18.44 0.90 -10.42
C PRO A 3 19.56 1.87 -10.00
N PRO A 4 20.62 2.02 -10.80
CA PRO A 4 21.71 2.92 -10.46
C PRO A 4 21.22 4.38 -10.40
N PRO A 5 21.83 5.21 -9.54
CA PRO A 5 21.45 6.62 -9.44
C PRO A 5 21.67 7.35 -10.77
N ILE A 6 20.79 8.30 -11.06
CA ILE A 6 20.84 9.16 -12.24
C ILE A 6 21.64 10.40 -11.87
N ILE A 7 22.67 10.72 -12.65
CA ILE A 7 23.41 11.97 -12.52
C ILE A 7 22.75 12.98 -13.45
N ASP A 8 22.24 14.09 -12.90
CA ASP A 8 21.64 15.15 -13.72
C ASP A 8 22.71 16.04 -14.41
N GLU A 9 22.28 16.96 -15.28
CA GLU A 9 23.17 17.87 -16.02
C GLU A 9 24.00 18.79 -15.11
N ALA A 10 23.65 18.90 -13.82
CA ALA A 10 24.37 19.64 -12.79
C ALA A 10 25.28 18.75 -11.91
N ASN A 11 25.55 17.50 -12.32
CA ASN A 11 26.31 16.48 -11.58
C ASN A 11 25.69 16.08 -10.24
N LYS A 12 24.36 16.16 -10.10
CA LYS A 12 23.67 15.77 -8.87
C LYS A 12 23.18 14.34 -8.95
N VAL A 13 23.40 13.59 -7.88
CA VAL A 13 23.01 12.18 -7.75
C VAL A 13 21.53 12.12 -7.33
N ARG A 14 20.67 11.68 -8.24
CA ARG A 14 19.24 11.46 -7.99
C ARG A 14 18.90 9.98 -7.97
N GLU A 15 18.23 9.55 -6.92
CA GLU A 15 17.71 8.20 -6.82
C GLU A 15 16.41 8.06 -7.62
N PRO A 16 16.28 7.06 -8.52
CA PRO A 16 15.05 6.84 -9.26
C PRO A 16 13.92 6.37 -8.33
N TYR A 17 12.70 6.83 -8.59
CA TYR A 17 11.50 6.28 -7.95
C TYR A 17 11.33 4.81 -8.35
N GLN A 18 10.95 3.99 -7.38
CA GLN A 18 10.63 2.58 -7.61
C GLN A 18 9.11 2.40 -7.62
N MET A 19 8.62 1.61 -8.57
CA MET A 19 7.19 1.32 -8.67
C MET A 19 6.88 -0.06 -8.09
N HIS A 20 5.99 -0.11 -7.10
CA HIS A 20 5.35 -1.33 -6.66
C HIS A 20 3.92 -1.34 -7.18
N ALA A 21 3.60 -2.27 -8.07
CA ALA A 21 2.24 -2.49 -8.55
C ALA A 21 1.81 -3.92 -8.27
N ALA A 22 0.66 -4.09 -7.62
CA ALA A 22 0.12 -5.41 -7.30
C ALA A 22 -1.40 -5.43 -7.37
N VAL A 23 -1.95 -6.61 -7.62
CA VAL A 23 -3.38 -6.88 -7.57
C VAL A 23 -3.63 -8.03 -6.61
N VAL A 24 -4.57 -7.85 -5.68
CA VAL A 24 -5.00 -8.88 -4.74
C VAL A 24 -6.49 -9.10 -4.90
N GLU A 25 -6.88 -10.36 -5.16
CA GLU A 25 -8.27 -10.80 -5.17
C GLU A 25 -8.50 -11.92 -4.14
N LEU A 26 -9.38 -11.68 -3.17
CA LEU A 26 -9.77 -12.65 -2.15
C LEU A 26 -11.23 -13.08 -2.40
N ILE A 27 -11.48 -14.38 -2.49
CA ILE A 27 -12.83 -14.94 -2.67
C ILE A 27 -13.11 -15.90 -1.52
N ALA A 28 -14.06 -15.54 -0.65
CA ALA A 28 -14.51 -16.39 0.46
C ALA A 28 -15.81 -17.11 0.06
N LEU A 29 -15.80 -18.44 0.13
CA LEU A 29 -16.95 -19.32 -0.15
C LEU A 29 -17.70 -19.68 1.15
N ASP A 30 -18.67 -20.59 1.08
CA ASP A 30 -19.56 -20.92 2.22
C ASP A 30 -18.74 -21.27 3.47
N ASP A 31 -19.10 -20.62 4.59
CA ASP A 31 -18.48 -20.73 5.92
C ASP A 31 -16.96 -20.42 5.96
N ALA A 32 -16.40 -19.85 4.90
CA ALA A 32 -14.97 -19.53 4.80
C ALA A 32 -14.64 -18.22 5.53
N ASN A 33 -13.50 -18.23 6.23
CA ASN A 33 -12.97 -17.04 6.91
C ASN A 33 -11.53 -16.76 6.44
N ILE A 34 -11.35 -15.64 5.75
CA ILE A 34 -10.04 -15.18 5.27
C ILE A 34 -9.59 -14.01 6.15
N LYS A 35 -8.45 -14.17 6.80
CA LYS A 35 -7.74 -13.08 7.47
C LYS A 35 -6.52 -12.73 6.64
N TYR A 36 -6.49 -11.52 6.09
CA TYR A 36 -5.42 -11.05 5.23
C TYR A 36 -4.79 -9.79 5.80
N SER A 37 -3.48 -9.82 5.96
CA SER A 37 -2.71 -8.71 6.53
C SER A 37 -1.55 -8.33 5.61
N THR A 38 -1.33 -7.04 5.39
CA THR A 38 -0.14 -6.52 4.71
C THR A 38 0.57 -5.52 5.59
N ALA A 39 1.86 -5.76 5.84
CA ALA A 39 2.77 -4.79 6.43
C ALA A 39 3.80 -4.39 5.37
N GLN A 40 3.91 -3.10 5.10
CA GLN A 40 4.82 -2.57 4.09
C GLN A 40 5.65 -1.43 4.71
N ASN A 41 6.98 -1.56 4.59
CA ASN A 41 7.94 -0.55 5.02
C ASN A 41 8.88 -0.24 3.86
N TRP A 42 8.71 0.93 3.26
CA TRP A 42 9.44 1.36 2.07
C TRP A 42 10.41 2.48 2.41
N HIS A 43 11.52 2.57 1.67
CA HIS A 43 12.40 3.74 1.72
C HIS A 43 11.62 4.98 1.23
N SER A 44 11.65 6.08 1.98
CA SER A 44 10.88 7.30 1.68
C SER A 44 11.51 8.19 0.59
N GLY A 45 12.66 7.78 0.04
CA GLY A 45 13.49 8.64 -0.79
C GLY A 45 14.49 9.42 0.06
N SER A 46 15.23 10.31 -0.61
CA SER A 46 16.29 11.10 0.00
C SER A 46 16.25 12.52 -0.51
N GLN A 47 16.52 13.47 0.37
CA GLN A 47 16.61 14.89 0.03
C GLN A 47 17.85 15.11 -0.84
N VAL A 48 17.71 15.82 -1.94
CA VAL A 48 18.80 16.01 -2.92
C VAL A 48 19.21 17.47 -3.12
N ASP A 49 18.39 18.46 -2.77
CA ASP A 49 18.76 19.88 -2.68
C ASP A 49 17.65 20.71 -2.02
N GLY A 50 17.97 21.63 -1.12
CA GLY A 50 16.95 22.55 -0.55
C GLY A 50 15.74 21.77 -0.03
N ASP A 51 14.53 22.04 -0.53
CA ASP A 51 13.29 21.33 -0.18
C ASP A 51 12.92 20.18 -1.16
N GLU A 52 13.78 19.84 -2.12
CA GLU A 52 13.53 18.79 -3.11
C GLU A 52 13.92 17.37 -2.62
N TRP A 53 13.05 16.40 -2.92
CA TRP A 53 13.22 14.98 -2.59
C TRP A 53 13.33 14.13 -3.86
N SER A 54 14.14 13.07 -3.81
CA SER A 54 14.34 12.11 -4.90
C SER A 54 14.19 10.68 -4.42
N GLY A 55 13.60 9.84 -5.28
CA GLY A 55 13.42 8.42 -4.99
C GLY A 55 12.29 8.13 -4.01
N GLY A 56 12.21 6.89 -3.57
CA GLY A 56 11.08 6.37 -2.79
C GLY A 56 10.18 5.45 -3.63
N VAL A 57 9.08 5.00 -3.04
CA VAL A 57 8.20 3.98 -3.67
C VAL A 57 6.83 4.55 -4.01
N LEU A 58 6.43 4.38 -5.27
CA LEU A 58 5.05 4.56 -5.72
C LEU A 58 4.31 3.22 -5.53
N ASN A 59 3.37 3.20 -4.59
CA ASN A 59 2.60 2.00 -4.23
C ASN A 59 1.22 2.00 -4.93
N LEU A 60 1.14 1.39 -6.10
CA LEU A 60 -0.07 1.33 -6.94
C LEU A 60 -0.72 -0.05 -6.83
N VAL A 61 -1.46 -0.29 -5.74
CA VAL A 61 -2.02 -1.60 -5.43
C VAL A 61 -3.54 -1.57 -5.43
N THR A 62 -4.15 -2.48 -6.20
CA THR A 62 -5.60 -2.72 -6.13
C THR A 62 -5.88 -3.97 -5.32
N LYS A 63 -6.65 -3.83 -4.24
CA LYS A 63 -7.04 -4.93 -3.36
C LYS A 63 -8.56 -5.08 -3.37
N ARG A 64 -9.06 -6.29 -3.61
CA ARG A 64 -10.49 -6.60 -3.64
C ARG A 64 -10.79 -7.88 -2.87
N GLY A 65 -11.87 -7.84 -2.07
CA GLY A 65 -12.42 -9.01 -1.39
C GLY A 65 -13.87 -9.23 -1.82
N GLN A 66 -14.25 -10.49 -2.05
CA GLN A 66 -15.62 -10.90 -2.29
C GLN A 66 -16.02 -12.01 -1.32
N CYS A 67 -16.97 -11.71 -0.44
CA CYS A 67 -17.71 -12.71 0.33
C CYS A 67 -18.82 -13.28 -0.56
N ARG A 68 -18.57 -14.40 -1.23
CA ARG A 68 -19.54 -15.04 -2.14
C ARG A 68 -20.41 -16.10 -1.46
N GLY A 69 -19.90 -16.70 -0.38
CA GLY A 69 -20.62 -17.75 0.33
C GLY A 69 -21.44 -17.26 1.53
N ARG A 70 -22.40 -18.08 1.96
CA ARG A 70 -23.14 -17.88 3.22
C ARG A 70 -22.17 -17.91 4.39
N ASN A 71 -22.40 -17.04 5.37
CA ASN A 71 -21.57 -16.89 6.56
C ASN A 71 -20.07 -16.62 6.28
N SER A 72 -19.72 -16.21 5.06
CA SER A 72 -18.34 -15.96 4.69
C SER A 72 -17.83 -14.63 5.25
N ARG A 73 -16.55 -14.59 5.62
CA ARG A 73 -15.93 -13.41 6.22
C ARG A 73 -14.55 -13.17 5.64
N ILE A 74 -14.28 -11.92 5.27
CA ILE A 74 -12.94 -11.43 4.95
C ILE A 74 -12.61 -10.34 5.97
N THR A 75 -11.45 -10.45 6.61
CA THR A 75 -10.90 -9.42 7.49
C THR A 75 -9.60 -8.93 6.87
N TRP A 76 -9.48 -7.62 6.65
CA TRP A 76 -8.31 -7.00 6.06
C TRP A 76 -7.61 -6.10 7.08
N THR A 77 -6.29 -6.21 7.18
CA THR A 77 -5.46 -5.29 7.97
C THR A 77 -4.29 -4.80 7.13
N GLN A 78 -4.09 -3.48 7.10
CA GLN A 78 -2.99 -2.85 6.38
C GLN A 78 -2.24 -1.92 7.32
N VAL A 79 -0.92 -2.08 7.33
CA VAL A 79 -0.01 -1.27 8.14
C VAL A 79 1.04 -0.68 7.21
N GLU A 80 1.09 0.65 7.17
CA GLU A 80 2.06 1.45 6.41
C GLU A 80 2.76 2.42 7.36
N SER A 81 3.77 1.92 8.11
CA SER A 81 4.66 2.71 8.99
C SER A 81 5.74 1.86 9.68
N SER A 82 6.81 2.51 10.12
CA SER A 82 7.95 1.91 10.82
C SER A 82 7.76 1.55 12.31
N VAL A 83 6.62 1.82 12.99
CA VAL A 83 6.27 1.23 14.33
C VAL A 83 4.72 1.23 14.57
N GLY A 84 4.13 0.14 15.13
CA GLY A 84 2.66 -0.19 15.25
C GLY A 84 1.85 0.47 16.40
N GLU A 85 0.51 0.34 16.58
CA GLU A 85 -0.48 -0.75 16.35
C GLU A 85 -1.90 -0.29 15.83
N PHE A 86 -2.55 -1.18 15.05
CA PHE A 86 -3.97 -1.40 14.63
C PHE A 86 -4.92 -0.32 14.06
N TYR A 87 -5.75 -0.79 13.10
CA TYR A 87 -6.63 -0.12 12.11
C TYR A 87 -5.88 0.45 10.89
N SER A 88 -6.58 0.77 9.79
CA SER A 88 -5.95 1.30 8.57
C SER A 88 -5.24 2.60 8.91
N VAL A 89 -3.97 2.51 9.26
CA VAL A 89 -3.13 3.63 9.66
C VAL A 89 -2.12 3.81 8.55
N THR A 90 -2.21 4.97 7.93
CA THR A 90 -1.24 5.43 6.95
C THR A 90 -0.50 6.60 7.56
N LEU A 91 0.79 6.43 7.79
CA LEU A 91 1.66 7.50 8.28
C LEU A 91 2.54 7.95 7.12
N THR A 92 2.35 9.20 6.71
CA THR A 92 3.23 9.85 5.75
C THR A 92 4.27 10.69 6.48
N SER A 93 5.50 10.70 5.97
CA SER A 93 6.57 11.58 6.43
C SER A 93 7.11 12.40 5.27
N ASN A 94 7.61 13.60 5.55
CA ASN A 94 8.17 14.53 4.56
C ASN A 94 7.17 14.87 3.45
N THR A 95 7.54 14.64 2.19
CA THR A 95 6.73 14.90 0.98
C THR A 95 5.89 13.70 0.55
N GLN A 96 5.79 12.66 1.38
CA GLN A 96 4.95 11.50 1.07
C GLN A 96 3.48 11.91 1.10
N GLU A 97 2.79 11.66 0.00
CA GLU A 97 1.34 11.72 -0.07
C GLU A 97 0.78 10.30 -0.03
N ALA A 98 -0.28 10.11 0.75
CA ALA A 98 -0.97 8.84 0.78
C ALA A 98 -2.47 9.07 0.63
N ASP A 99 -3.04 8.38 -0.35
CA ASP A 99 -4.48 8.24 -0.52
C ASP A 99 -4.83 6.76 -0.30
N THR A 100 -5.25 6.45 0.93
CA THR A 100 -5.63 5.10 1.33
C THR A 100 -7.11 5.06 1.65
N GLY A 101 -7.84 4.22 0.93
CA GLY A 101 -9.28 4.04 1.14
C GLY A 101 -9.68 2.58 0.95
N THR A 102 -10.79 2.19 1.57
CA THR A 102 -11.46 0.92 1.31
C THR A 102 -12.80 1.20 0.64
N LYS A 103 -13.20 0.36 -0.32
CA LYS A 103 -14.54 0.39 -0.92
C LYS A 103 -15.22 -0.94 -0.61
N MET A 104 -16.27 -0.89 0.20
CA MET A 104 -17.11 -2.05 0.49
C MET A 104 -18.42 -1.93 -0.29
N ILE A 105 -18.77 -2.98 -1.04
CA ILE A 105 -20.02 -3.06 -1.81
C ILE A 105 -20.79 -4.28 -1.30
N HIS A 106 -21.96 -4.02 -0.73
CA HIS A 106 -22.85 -5.01 -0.15
C HIS A 106 -23.86 -5.45 -1.21
N ILE A 107 -23.81 -6.73 -1.61
CA ILE A 107 -24.70 -7.29 -2.66
C ILE A 107 -25.63 -8.39 -2.08
N GLY A 108 -25.30 -8.96 -0.91
CA GLY A 108 -26.08 -10.02 -0.27
C GLY A 108 -26.85 -9.57 0.98
N ASP A 109 -27.94 -10.27 1.28
CA ASP A 109 -28.75 -10.05 2.49
C ASP A 109 -27.91 -10.26 3.77
N ASN A 110 -28.16 -9.43 4.79
CA ASN A 110 -27.49 -9.44 6.10
C ASN A 110 -25.96 -9.21 6.09
N THR A 111 -25.39 -8.67 5.02
CA THR A 111 -23.99 -8.22 5.01
C THR A 111 -23.81 -6.96 5.89
N LYS A 112 -22.70 -6.85 6.63
CA LYS A 112 -22.39 -5.79 7.61
C LYS A 112 -21.05 -5.13 7.34
#